data_AF-A0A9Q9AMX6-F1
#
_entry.id   AF-A0A9Q9AMX6-F1
#
_cell.length_a   1.000
_cell.length_b   1.000
_cell.length_c   1.000
_cell.angle_alpha   90.00
_cell.angle_beta   90.00
_cell.angle_gamma   90.00
#
_symmetry.space_group_name_H-M   'P 1'
#
loop_
_entity.id
_entity.type
_entity.pdbx_description
1 polymer ?
#
loop_
_entity_poly.entity_id
_entity_poly.type
_entity_poly.pdbx_seq_one_letter_code
_entity_poly.pdbx_strand_id
1 'polypeptide(L)'
;MASEKQSVTPTTNSTTDRVRVKNRRKRYIDLHSEYFQSDLELADPLLYDRLVRRFQSAEEREKEGRQRGYTGILEADLVRSEAKIEALSRPDSNGAVTYKRAPDGHILAIDQDEEATDKDGAWARWVDLMTQRFLKGEDQDFDYATVDENEEYDDREEEERRRLEQYIDDQTPEFVGTGSPSGETGVQDF
;
A
#
# COMPACT_ATOMS: atom_id res chain seq x y z
N MET A 1 51.19 4.95 23.58
CA MET A 1 50.05 5.68 24.17
C MET A 1 48.87 5.51 23.24
N ALA A 2 47.78 4.99 23.80
CA ALA A 2 46.40 4.83 23.32
C ALA A 2 46.11 4.77 21.79
N SER A 3 45.78 3.56 21.31
CA SER A 3 44.94 3.37 20.13
C SER A 3 43.49 3.65 20.48
N GLU A 4 42.90 4.61 19.78
CA GLU A 4 41.50 5.00 19.87
C GLU A 4 40.62 3.97 19.15
N LYS A 5 39.84 3.21 19.93
CA LYS A 5 38.82 2.31 19.39
C LYS A 5 37.60 3.14 18.98
N GLN A 6 37.40 3.35 17.69
CA GLN A 6 36.15 3.90 17.16
C GLN A 6 35.02 2.90 17.41
N SER A 7 34.06 3.31 18.24
CA SER A 7 32.79 2.62 18.48
C SER A 7 31.86 2.83 17.29
N VAL A 8 31.60 1.77 16.52
CA VAL A 8 30.57 1.76 15.47
C VAL A 8 29.21 1.50 16.14
N THR A 9 28.28 2.46 16.04
CA THR A 9 26.92 2.39 16.60
C THR A 9 25.96 1.56 15.72
N PRO A 10 24.88 0.98 16.28
CA PRO A 10 24.04 -0.01 15.61
C PRO A 10 22.88 0.63 14.84
N THR A 11 22.96 0.71 13.51
CA THR A 11 21.86 1.19 12.63
C THR A 11 20.92 0.08 12.17
N THR A 12 21.16 -1.19 12.54
CA THR A 12 20.43 -2.35 12.01
C THR A 12 19.01 -2.47 12.55
N ASN A 13 18.76 -2.10 13.80
CA ASN A 13 17.46 -2.31 14.45
C ASN A 13 16.34 -1.46 13.83
N SER A 14 16.63 -0.21 13.43
CA SER A 14 15.59 0.68 12.88
C SER A 14 15.06 0.21 11.52
N THR A 15 15.87 -0.48 10.72
CA THR A 15 15.44 -1.00 9.43
C THR A 15 14.60 -2.26 9.61
N THR A 16 15.00 -3.15 10.52
CA THR A 16 14.22 -4.36 10.83
C THR A 16 12.88 -4.02 11.46
N ASP A 17 12.83 -3.02 12.34
CA ASP A 17 11.58 -2.58 12.97
C ASP A 17 10.64 -1.96 11.93
N ARG A 18 11.18 -1.16 11.01
CA ARG A 18 10.38 -0.60 9.89
C ARG A 18 9.83 -1.68 8.96
N VAL A 19 10.60 -2.73 8.70
CA VAL A 19 10.13 -3.87 7.88
C VAL A 19 9.05 -4.65 8.62
N ARG A 20 9.20 -4.88 9.93
CA ARG A 20 8.17 -5.54 10.75
C ARG A 20 6.86 -4.75 10.74
N VAL A 21 6.91 -3.44 10.98
CA VAL A 21 5.74 -2.55 10.92
C VAL A 21 5.06 -2.64 9.55
N LYS A 22 5.80 -2.55 8.45
CA LYS A 22 5.23 -2.70 7.11
C LYS A 22 4.59 -4.06 6.86
N ASN A 23 5.20 -5.13 7.36
CA ASN A 23 4.66 -6.48 7.23
C ASN A 23 3.37 -6.64 8.05
N ARG A 24 3.32 -6.13 9.28
CA ARG A 24 2.11 -6.11 10.13
C ARG A 24 0.98 -5.33 9.45
N ARG A 25 1.27 -4.13 8.95
CA ARG A 25 0.30 -3.31 8.19
C ARG A 25 -0.19 -4.00 6.93
N LYS A 26 0.68 -4.68 6.19
CA LYS A 26 0.29 -5.46 5.00
C LYS A 26 -0.65 -6.61 5.39
N ARG A 27 -0.28 -7.39 6.41
CA ARG A 27 -1.11 -8.46 6.98
C ARG A 27 -2.49 -7.95 7.41
N TYR A 28 -2.55 -6.77 8.03
CA TYR A 28 -3.81 -6.15 8.41
C TYR A 28 -4.70 -5.89 7.20
N ILE A 29 -4.17 -5.25 6.14
CA ILE A 29 -4.92 -4.97 4.91
C ILE A 29 -5.41 -6.26 4.24
N ASP A 30 -4.54 -7.28 4.14
CA ASP A 30 -4.89 -8.54 3.50
C ASP A 30 -6.06 -9.25 4.21
N LEU A 31 -6.18 -9.06 5.53
CA LEU A 31 -7.28 -9.60 6.35
C LEU A 31 -8.51 -8.68 6.38
N HIS A 32 -8.34 -7.36 6.26
CA HIS A 32 -9.40 -6.36 6.42
C HIS A 32 -9.72 -5.68 5.08
N SER A 33 -10.33 -6.42 4.16
CA SER A 33 -10.83 -5.86 2.90
C SER A 33 -11.90 -4.77 3.10
N GLU A 34 -12.53 -4.74 4.28
CA GLU A 34 -13.50 -3.71 4.71
C GLU A 34 -12.89 -2.31 4.77
N TYR A 35 -11.57 -2.19 4.97
CA TYR A 35 -10.87 -0.90 4.96
C TYR A 35 -11.10 -0.12 3.65
N PHE A 36 -11.22 -0.81 2.50
CA PHE A 36 -11.46 -0.14 1.22
C PHE A 36 -12.93 0.22 0.97
N GLN A 37 -13.85 -0.19 1.85
CA GLN A 37 -15.29 0.03 1.71
C GLN A 37 -15.79 1.22 2.54
N SER A 38 -15.01 1.69 3.51
CA SER A 38 -15.34 2.82 4.39
C SER A 38 -14.93 4.17 3.78
N ASP A 39 -15.08 5.26 4.54
CA ASP A 39 -14.96 6.69 4.17
C ASP A 39 -13.57 7.15 3.67
N LEU A 40 -12.79 6.26 3.07
CA LEU A 40 -11.49 6.51 2.43
C LEU A 40 -11.53 7.58 1.32
N GLU A 41 -12.71 7.97 0.86
CA GLU A 41 -12.90 9.11 -0.03
C GLU A 41 -12.40 10.42 0.58
N LEU A 42 -12.55 10.59 1.89
CA LEU A 42 -12.12 11.80 2.59
C LEU A 42 -10.60 11.82 2.77
N ALA A 43 -9.98 10.65 2.81
CA ALA A 43 -8.54 10.54 2.95
C ALA A 43 -7.83 11.13 1.72
N ASP A 44 -8.22 10.76 0.50
CA ASP A 44 -7.75 11.38 -0.75
C ASP A 44 -8.91 11.69 -1.71
N PRO A 45 -9.54 12.87 -1.56
CA PRO A 45 -10.74 13.25 -2.30
C PRO A 45 -10.50 13.40 -3.81
N LEU A 46 -9.27 13.73 -4.19
CA LEU A 46 -8.90 14.00 -5.58
C LEU A 46 -8.67 12.71 -6.35
N LEU A 47 -7.96 11.78 -5.73
CA LEU A 47 -7.72 10.46 -6.30
C LEU A 47 -9.01 9.64 -6.38
N TYR A 48 -9.91 9.77 -5.39
CA TYR A 48 -11.22 9.12 -5.41
C TYR A 48 -12.11 9.63 -6.56
N ASP A 49 -12.15 10.94 -6.78
CA ASP A 49 -12.93 11.56 -7.86
C ASP A 49 -12.51 11.02 -9.24
N ARG A 50 -11.18 10.87 -9.43
CA ARG A 50 -10.59 10.39 -10.68
C ARG A 50 -10.82 8.90 -10.92
N LEU A 51 -10.51 8.06 -9.93
CA LEU A 51 -10.46 6.60 -10.11
C LEU A 51 -11.80 5.92 -9.85
N VAL A 52 -12.63 6.45 -8.96
CA VAL A 52 -13.89 5.82 -8.60
C VAL A 52 -15.05 6.61 -9.18
N ARG A 53 -15.15 7.90 -8.84
CA ARG A 53 -16.33 8.69 -9.18
C ARG A 53 -16.47 8.94 -10.68
N ARG A 54 -15.39 9.02 -11.47
CA ARG A 54 -15.47 9.16 -12.94
C ARG A 54 -16.15 7.97 -13.63
N PHE A 55 -15.91 6.75 -13.13
CA PHE A 55 -16.46 5.50 -13.70
C PHE A 55 -17.80 5.09 -13.09
N GLN A 56 -18.24 5.80 -12.05
CA GLN A 56 -19.54 5.58 -11.42
C GLN A 56 -20.69 6.02 -12.32
N SER A 57 -21.77 5.23 -12.36
CA SER A 57 -22.98 5.59 -13.12
C SER A 57 -23.78 6.70 -12.43
N ALA A 58 -24.70 7.35 -13.14
CA ALA A 58 -25.61 8.33 -12.53
C ALA A 58 -26.49 7.68 -11.44
N GLU A 59 -26.96 6.45 -11.68
CA GLU A 59 -27.80 5.70 -10.73
C GLU A 59 -27.03 5.31 -9.45
N GLU A 60 -25.77 4.92 -9.58
CA GLU A 60 -24.89 4.62 -8.45
C GLU A 60 -24.66 5.86 -7.58
N ARG A 61 -24.37 7.01 -8.21
CA ARG A 61 -24.21 8.30 -7.50
C ARG A 61 -25.48 8.74 -6.78
N GLU A 62 -26.65 8.57 -7.40
CA GLU A 62 -27.91 8.90 -6.74
C GLU A 62 -28.18 7.97 -5.54
N LYS A 63 -27.87 6.68 -5.66
CA LYS A 63 -28.05 5.73 -4.56
C LYS A 63 -27.13 6.08 -3.39
N GLU A 64 -25.87 6.38 -3.67
CA GLU A 64 -24.88 6.80 -2.67
C GLU A 64 -25.27 8.14 -2.04
N GLY A 65 -25.68 9.12 -2.84
CA GLY A 65 -26.18 10.41 -2.36
C GLY A 65 -27.44 10.27 -1.50
N ARG A 66 -28.33 9.33 -1.82
CA ARG A 66 -29.48 9.00 -0.95
C ARG A 66 -29.06 8.35 0.36
N GLN A 67 -28.03 7.50 0.35
CA GLN A 67 -27.50 6.84 1.55
C GLN A 67 -26.79 7.82 2.48
N ARG A 68 -25.97 8.71 1.93
CA ARG A 68 -25.22 9.74 2.68
C ARG A 68 -26.08 10.93 3.10
N GLY A 69 -27.16 11.18 2.36
CA GLY A 69 -28.00 12.35 2.55
C GLY A 69 -27.31 13.65 2.11
N TYR A 70 -28.03 14.76 2.26
CA TYR A 70 -27.57 16.08 1.78
C TYR A 70 -26.28 16.56 2.46
N THR A 71 -26.14 16.33 3.77
CA THR A 71 -24.99 16.77 4.55
C THR A 71 -23.70 16.09 4.10
N GLY A 72 -23.71 14.77 3.89
CA GLY A 72 -22.51 14.03 3.46
C GLY A 72 -22.08 14.40 2.03
N ILE A 73 -23.04 14.68 1.13
CA ILE A 73 -22.72 15.17 -0.22
C ILE A 73 -22.01 16.53 -0.13
N LEU A 74 -22.50 17.43 0.72
CA LEU A 74 -21.93 18.76 0.87
C LEU A 74 -20.53 18.72 1.52
N GLU A 75 -20.32 17.85 2.51
CA GLU A 75 -19.01 17.62 3.11
C GLU A 75 -18.01 17.11 2.07
N ALA A 76 -18.37 16.07 1.32
CA ALA A 76 -17.53 15.52 0.27
C ALA A 76 -17.19 16.55 -0.82
N ASP A 77 -18.15 17.41 -1.20
CA ASP A 77 -17.93 18.50 -2.16
C ASP A 77 -17.01 19.59 -1.59
N LEU A 78 -17.19 19.98 -0.31
CA LEU A 78 -16.34 20.97 0.36
C LEU A 78 -14.90 20.48 0.45
N VAL A 79 -14.69 19.27 0.97
CA VAL A 79 -13.38 18.64 1.14
C VAL A 79 -12.68 18.48 -0.22
N ARG A 80 -13.40 18.09 -1.28
CA ARG A 80 -12.84 18.09 -2.66
C ARG A 80 -12.41 19.48 -3.11
N SER A 81 -13.21 20.50 -2.83
CA SER A 81 -12.90 21.87 -3.26
C SER A 81 -11.66 22.42 -2.54
N GLU A 82 -11.51 22.11 -1.25
CA GLU A 82 -10.34 22.48 -0.44
C GLU A 82 -9.09 21.77 -0.95
N ALA A 83 -9.16 20.46 -1.17
CA ALA A 83 -8.06 19.68 -1.72
C ALA A 83 -7.60 20.20 -3.10
N LYS A 84 -8.54 20.60 -3.99
CA LYS A 84 -8.21 21.21 -5.28
C LYS A 84 -7.46 22.54 -5.13
N ILE A 85 -7.84 23.37 -4.16
CA ILE A 85 -7.18 24.65 -3.88
C ILE A 85 -5.78 24.40 -3.31
N GLU A 86 -5.65 23.44 -2.39
CA GLU A 86 -4.36 23.08 -1.82
C GLU A 86 -3.41 22.57 -2.91
N ALA A 87 -3.86 21.66 -3.78
CA ALA A 87 -3.06 21.13 -4.89
C ALA A 87 -2.62 22.22 -5.90
N LEU A 88 -3.40 23.30 -6.05
CA LEU A 88 -2.96 24.48 -6.82
C LEU A 88 -1.82 25.24 -6.13
N SER A 89 -1.86 25.32 -4.79
CA SER A 89 -0.86 26.04 -4.00
C SER A 89 0.45 25.26 -3.84
N ARG A 90 0.34 23.94 -3.75
CA ARG A 90 1.44 22.99 -3.59
C ARG A 90 1.29 21.88 -4.64
N PRO A 91 1.66 22.15 -5.90
CA PRO A 91 1.67 21.12 -6.92
C PRO A 91 2.71 20.08 -6.54
N ASP A 92 2.27 18.89 -6.17
CA ASP A 92 3.16 17.77 -5.98
C ASP A 92 3.80 17.42 -7.33
N SER A 93 5.13 17.52 -7.42
CA SER A 93 5.86 17.18 -8.64
C SER A 93 5.82 15.68 -8.95
N ASN A 94 5.50 14.86 -7.94
CA ASN A 94 5.41 13.41 -8.04
C ASN A 94 3.95 12.90 -8.00
N GLY A 95 2.98 13.80 -7.93
CA GLY A 95 1.56 13.47 -7.94
C GLY A 95 1.08 13.16 -9.37
N ALA A 96 0.23 12.15 -9.51
CA ALA A 96 -0.29 11.69 -10.81
C ALA A 96 -1.15 12.74 -11.55
N VAL A 97 -1.55 13.83 -10.88
CA VAL A 97 -2.41 14.90 -11.41
C VAL A 97 -1.86 16.27 -11.04
N THR A 98 -1.78 17.17 -12.02
CA THR A 98 -1.51 18.59 -11.77
C THR A 98 -2.77 19.41 -11.98
N TYR A 99 -3.14 20.16 -10.96
CA TYR A 99 -4.25 21.09 -11.04
C TYR A 99 -3.75 22.44 -11.56
N LYS A 100 -4.49 23.04 -12.50
CA LYS A 100 -4.21 24.39 -13.02
C LYS A 100 -5.48 25.22 -13.02
N ARG A 101 -5.32 26.51 -12.73
CA ARG A 101 -6.41 27.47 -12.83
C ARG A 101 -6.54 27.94 -14.28
N ALA A 102 -7.70 27.71 -14.87
CA ALA A 102 -8.03 28.18 -16.20
C ALA A 102 -8.25 29.72 -16.22
N PRO A 103 -8.19 30.37 -17.39
CA PRO A 103 -8.31 31.83 -17.52
C PRO A 103 -9.63 32.42 -17.01
N ASP A 104 -10.69 31.63 -17.02
CA ASP A 104 -12.04 31.93 -16.50
C ASP A 104 -12.22 31.53 -15.03
N GLY A 105 -11.17 31.01 -14.39
CA GLY A 105 -11.08 30.80 -12.95
C GLY A 105 -11.46 29.42 -12.45
N HIS A 106 -11.92 28.50 -13.32
CA HIS A 106 -12.17 27.10 -12.93
C HIS A 106 -10.86 26.31 -12.78
N ILE A 107 -10.89 25.25 -11.97
CA ILE A 107 -9.74 24.39 -11.72
C ILE A 107 -9.80 23.19 -12.66
N LEU A 108 -8.82 23.07 -13.56
CA LEU A 108 -8.66 21.93 -14.45
C LEU A 108 -7.68 20.93 -13.83
N ALA A 109 -8.07 19.66 -13.81
CA ALA A 109 -7.18 18.55 -13.57
C ALA A 109 -6.50 18.19 -14.90
N ILE A 110 -5.16 18.20 -14.94
CA ILE A 110 -4.39 17.68 -16.06
C ILE A 110 -3.78 16.36 -15.58
N ASP A 111 -4.31 15.27 -16.11
CA ASP A 111 -3.81 13.92 -15.85
C ASP A 111 -2.45 13.76 -16.53
N GLN A 112 -1.42 13.38 -15.76
CA GLN A 112 -0.07 13.14 -16.30
C GLN A 112 0.15 11.67 -16.70
N ASP A 113 -0.62 10.73 -16.12
CA ASP A 113 -0.45 9.29 -16.31
C ASP A 113 -1.52 8.64 -17.21
N GLU A 114 -1.08 7.60 -17.94
CA GLU A 114 -1.87 6.72 -18.79
C GLU A 114 -3.07 6.14 -18.01
N GLU A 115 -4.26 6.52 -18.44
CA GLU A 115 -5.53 6.35 -17.76
C GLU A 115 -5.86 4.87 -17.51
N ALA A 116 -6.49 4.56 -16.38
CA ALA A 116 -7.23 3.31 -16.26
C ALA A 116 -8.39 3.38 -17.28
N THR A 117 -8.40 2.48 -18.27
CA THR A 117 -9.38 2.52 -19.35
C THR A 117 -10.76 2.01 -18.90
N ASP A 118 -10.82 1.29 -17.78
CA ASP A 118 -12.00 0.60 -17.27
C ASP A 118 -12.23 0.81 -15.76
N LYS A 119 -13.46 0.54 -15.31
CA LYS A 119 -13.89 0.68 -13.91
C LYS A 119 -13.08 -0.23 -12.98
N ASP A 120 -12.83 -1.47 -13.40
CA ASP A 120 -12.12 -2.46 -12.59
C ASP A 120 -10.63 -2.12 -12.46
N GLY A 121 -9.97 -1.67 -13.54
CA GLY A 121 -8.60 -1.19 -13.48
C GLY A 121 -8.49 0.08 -12.62
N ALA A 122 -9.46 0.99 -12.70
CA ALA A 122 -9.46 2.19 -11.88
C ALA A 122 -9.63 1.88 -10.40
N TRP A 123 -10.52 0.93 -10.06
CA TRP A 123 -10.67 0.42 -8.70
C TRP A 123 -9.41 -0.30 -8.19
N ALA A 124 -8.78 -1.15 -9.00
CA ALA A 124 -7.54 -1.82 -8.64
C ALA A 124 -6.41 -0.82 -8.35
N ARG A 125 -6.31 0.25 -9.15
CA ARG A 125 -5.36 1.35 -8.92
C ARG A 125 -5.68 2.12 -7.64
N TRP A 126 -6.95 2.35 -7.35
CA TRP A 126 -7.39 2.99 -6.10
C TRP A 126 -6.94 2.16 -4.89
N VAL A 127 -7.21 0.86 -4.91
CA VAL A 127 -6.81 -0.08 -3.85
C VAL A 127 -5.29 -0.11 -3.68
N ASP A 128 -4.52 -0.18 -4.76
CA ASP A 128 -3.04 -0.19 -4.69
C ASP A 128 -2.49 1.11 -4.08
N LEU A 129 -2.97 2.27 -4.53
CA LEU A 129 -2.51 3.56 -3.99
C LEU A 129 -2.90 3.74 -2.51
N MET A 130 -4.13 3.38 -2.14
CA MET A 130 -4.57 3.40 -0.74
C MET A 130 -3.79 2.41 0.13
N THR A 131 -3.45 1.24 -0.42
CA THR A 131 -2.58 0.27 0.25
C THR A 131 -1.20 0.86 0.50
N GLN A 132 -0.57 1.45 -0.52
CA GLN A 132 0.74 2.07 -0.36
C GLN A 132 0.74 3.20 0.66
N ARG A 133 -0.30 4.04 0.65
CA ARG A 133 -0.51 5.10 1.64
C ARG A 133 -0.60 4.55 3.06
N PHE A 134 -1.42 3.51 3.26
CA PHE A 134 -1.57 2.88 4.56
C PHE A 134 -0.25 2.25 5.04
N LEU A 135 0.47 1.55 4.16
CA LEU A 135 1.77 0.96 4.48
C LEU A 135 2.81 2.02 4.86
N LYS A 136 2.72 3.24 4.33
CA LYS A 136 3.58 4.38 4.72
C LYS A 136 3.16 5.02 6.04
N GLY A 137 1.92 4.86 6.48
CA GLY A 137 1.41 5.49 7.70
C GLY A 137 0.82 6.87 7.46
N GLU A 138 0.31 7.11 6.24
CA GLU A 138 -0.17 8.42 5.80
C GLU A 138 -1.70 8.55 5.94
N ASP A 139 -2.37 7.55 6.50
CA ASP A 139 -3.78 7.65 6.90
C ASP A 139 -3.88 8.21 8.33
N GLN A 140 -4.32 9.45 8.46
CA GLN A 140 -4.37 10.14 9.75
C GLN A 140 -5.57 9.73 10.60
N ASP A 141 -6.61 9.15 9.97
CA ASP A 141 -7.83 8.74 10.65
C ASP A 141 -7.71 7.32 11.24
N PHE A 142 -6.66 6.59 10.86
CA PHE A 142 -6.39 5.24 11.33
C PHE A 142 -5.44 5.21 12.54
N ASP A 143 -5.84 4.48 13.60
CA ASP A 143 -4.97 4.24 14.75
C ASP A 143 -3.97 3.10 14.49
N TYR A 144 -2.81 3.47 13.94
CA TYR A 144 -1.73 2.52 13.63
C TYR A 144 -1.19 1.76 14.84
N ALA A 145 -1.33 2.26 16.08
CA ALA A 145 -0.83 1.55 17.25
C ALA A 145 -1.49 0.16 17.40
N THR A 146 -2.76 0.04 16.99
CA THR A 146 -3.52 -1.22 17.02
C THR A 146 -2.94 -2.33 16.13
N VAL A 147 -2.16 -1.96 15.12
CA VAL A 147 -1.56 -2.87 14.15
C VAL A 147 -0.04 -2.95 14.34
N ASP A 148 0.61 -1.81 14.50
CA ASP A 148 2.07 -1.69 14.57
C ASP A 148 2.64 -2.34 15.82
N GLU A 149 1.90 -2.33 16.94
CA GLU A 149 2.30 -2.92 18.21
C GLU A 149 1.72 -4.32 18.42
N ASN A 150 0.92 -4.83 17.49
CA ASN A 150 0.23 -6.11 17.62
C ASN A 150 1.00 -7.26 16.95
N GLU A 151 1.47 -8.20 17.77
CA GLU A 151 2.19 -9.41 17.34
C GLU A 151 1.31 -10.44 16.63
N GLU A 152 -0.03 -10.33 16.69
CA GLU A 152 -0.93 -11.20 15.93
C GLU A 152 -0.78 -11.01 14.41
N TYR A 153 -0.38 -9.82 13.99
CA TYR A 153 -0.07 -9.52 12.60
C TYR A 153 1.37 -9.87 12.22
N ASP A 154 2.18 -10.40 13.14
CA ASP A 154 3.44 -11.02 12.77
C ASP A 154 3.17 -12.30 11.98
N ASP A 155 3.84 -12.40 10.84
CA ASP A 155 3.73 -13.53 9.95
C ASP A 155 4.50 -14.74 10.53
N ARG A 156 3.84 -15.49 11.42
CA ARG A 156 4.42 -16.69 12.04
C ARG A 156 4.83 -17.74 11.02
N GLU A 157 4.06 -17.90 9.95
CA GLU A 157 4.39 -18.85 8.87
C GLU A 157 5.67 -18.44 8.14
N GLU A 158 5.84 -17.15 7.87
CA GLU A 158 7.06 -16.62 7.27
C GLU A 158 8.27 -16.71 8.21
N GLU A 159 8.07 -16.53 9.52
CA GLU A 159 9.12 -16.78 10.52
C GLU A 159 9.54 -18.25 10.57
N GLU A 160 8.57 -19.17 10.56
CA GLU A 160 8.84 -20.60 10.49
C GLU A 160 9.55 -20.98 9.19
N ARG A 161 9.12 -20.41 8.05
CA ARG A 161 9.78 -20.62 6.76
C ARG A 161 11.21 -20.13 6.77
N ARG A 162 11.49 -18.91 7.25
CA ARG A 162 12.87 -18.40 7.36
C ARG A 162 13.73 -19.25 8.28
N ARG A 163 13.18 -19.74 9.40
CA ARG A 163 13.89 -20.67 10.28
C ARG A 163 14.20 -21.99 9.58
N LEU A 164 13.26 -22.50 8.80
CA LEU A 164 13.44 -23.72 8.01
C LEU A 164 14.48 -23.53 6.90
N GLU A 165 14.43 -22.43 6.16
CA GLU A 165 15.43 -22.09 5.14
C GLU A 165 16.83 -22.01 5.74
N GLN A 166 16.97 -21.31 6.87
CA GLN A 166 18.25 -21.23 7.59
C GLN A 166 18.73 -22.62 8.06
N TYR A 167 17.81 -23.44 8.59
CA TYR A 167 18.13 -24.81 8.99
C TYR A 167 18.61 -25.63 7.78
N ILE A 168 17.95 -25.53 6.62
CA ILE A 168 18.31 -26.25 5.40
C ILE A 168 19.68 -25.78 4.87
N ASP A 169 19.94 -24.47 4.85
CA ASP A 169 21.21 -23.91 4.40
C ASP A 169 22.39 -24.33 5.30
N ASP A 170 22.16 -24.46 6.60
CA ASP A 170 23.15 -24.95 7.56
C ASP A 170 23.40 -26.46 7.44
N GLN A 171 22.52 -27.23 6.78
CA GLN A 171 22.74 -28.65 6.51
C GLN A 171 23.66 -28.84 5.30
N THR A 172 24.77 -29.54 5.49
CA THR A 172 25.53 -30.08 4.36
C THR A 172 24.80 -31.29 3.80
N PRO A 173 24.54 -31.37 2.48
CA PRO A 173 23.84 -32.50 1.89
C PRO A 173 24.64 -33.79 2.12
N GLU A 174 24.06 -34.74 2.87
CA GLU A 174 24.63 -36.06 3.11
C GLU A 174 23.92 -37.11 2.25
N PHE A 175 24.68 -37.91 1.51
CA PHE A 175 24.14 -39.00 0.71
C PHE A 175 23.86 -40.22 1.60
N VAL A 176 22.58 -40.59 1.72
CA VAL A 176 22.17 -41.78 2.48
C VAL A 176 22.29 -43.02 1.58
N GLY A 177 23.47 -43.64 1.56
CA GLY A 177 23.73 -44.88 0.83
C GLY A 177 25.19 -45.34 0.87
N THR A 178 25.44 -46.63 0.69
CA THR A 178 26.81 -47.18 0.56
C THR A 178 27.33 -46.95 -0.85
N GLY A 179 27.94 -45.78 -1.11
CA GLY A 179 28.57 -45.45 -2.39
C GLY A 179 28.76 -43.95 -2.60
N SER A 180 29.71 -43.56 -3.47
CA SER A 180 29.83 -42.17 -3.93
C SER A 180 28.68 -41.84 -4.90
N PRO A 181 28.15 -40.60 -4.89
CA PRO A 181 27.05 -40.21 -5.78
C PRO A 181 27.52 -40.25 -7.25
N SER A 182 27.24 -41.35 -7.94
CA SER A 182 27.35 -41.43 -9.40
C SER A 182 26.12 -40.77 -9.99
N GLY A 183 26.30 -39.59 -10.60
CA GLY A 183 25.25 -38.76 -11.20
C GLY A 183 24.60 -39.39 -12.43
N GLU A 184 23.82 -40.45 -12.23
CA GLU A 184 22.94 -41.03 -13.24
C GLU A 184 21.50 -40.77 -12.81
N THR A 185 21.07 -39.50 -12.91
CA THR A 185 19.66 -39.14 -12.84
C THR A 185 19.00 -39.74 -14.08
N GLY A 186 18.35 -40.90 -13.90
CA GLY A 186 17.71 -41.66 -14.96
C GLY A 186 16.64 -40.86 -15.68
N VAL A 187 16.99 -40.29 -16.83
CA VAL A 187 16.04 -40.10 -17.93
C VAL A 187 16.02 -41.43 -18.67
N GLN A 188 15.09 -42.31 -18.28
CA GLN A 188 14.74 -43.46 -19.11
C GLN A 188 13.85 -42.95 -20.24
N ASP A 189 14.46 -42.75 -21.40
CA ASP A 189 13.75 -42.55 -22.66
C ASP A 189 13.00 -43.86 -22.97
N PHE A 190 11.66 -43.81 -22.93
CA PHE A 190 10.77 -44.89 -23.35
C PHE A 190 10.14 -44.52 -24.68
#